data_AF-A0A6V8CAE1-F1
#
_entry.id   AF-A0A6V8CAE1-F1
#
_cell.length_a   1.000
_cell.length_b   1.000
_cell.length_c   1.000
_cell.angle_alpha   90.00
_cell.angle_beta   90.00
_cell.angle_gamma   90.00
#
_symmetry.space_group_name_H-M   'P 1'
#
loop_
_entity.id
_entity.type
_entity.pdbx_description
1 polymer ?
#
loop_
_entity_poly.entity_id
_entity_poly.type
_entity_poly.pdbx_seq_one_letter_code
_entity_poly.pdbx_strand_id
1 'polypeptide(L)'
;MNRLRHDEAGAATEIGYVFTFLLGVVLLSVFGVWAYGIETATRERWNNAAIQANLDDVAEAVERADDAARLDPGMRYVERVDWRPSEADETTMTLVLQQDLLRLDHATGDLDAEVLLSGLGPAVHEGELTLAGTNAVWVIYDAGTTSIALIPPLDTLSGS
;
A
#
# COMPACT_ATOMS: atom_id res chain seq x y z
N MET A 1 57.86 35.13 -44.48
CA MET A 1 57.05 33.89 -44.69
C MET A 1 56.66 33.37 -43.31
N ASN A 2 55.49 33.77 -42.80
CA ASN A 2 55.07 33.43 -41.43
C ASN A 2 54.37 32.07 -41.47
N ARG A 3 54.96 31.04 -40.86
CA ARG A 3 54.30 29.74 -40.68
C ARG A 3 53.23 29.90 -39.63
N LEU A 4 51.96 29.79 -40.01
CA LEU A 4 50.89 29.38 -39.10
C LEU A 4 51.21 27.95 -38.67
N ARG A 5 52.01 27.80 -37.62
CA ARG A 5 52.13 26.53 -36.90
C ARG A 5 50.80 26.37 -36.17
N HIS A 6 49.87 25.64 -36.78
CA HIS A 6 48.60 25.28 -36.17
C HIS A 6 48.88 24.57 -34.86
N ASP A 7 48.31 25.10 -33.78
CA ASP A 7 48.45 24.55 -32.43
C ASP A 7 47.49 23.36 -32.27
N GLU A 8 47.75 22.27 -32.99
CA GLU A 8 46.96 21.02 -32.94
C GLU A 8 47.00 20.37 -31.55
N ALA A 9 48.07 20.59 -30.78
CA ALA A 9 48.24 20.05 -29.44
C ALA A 9 47.27 20.69 -28.42
N GLY A 10 47.00 22.00 -28.54
CA GLY A 10 46.01 22.70 -27.72
C GLY A 10 44.58 22.24 -28.04
N ALA A 11 44.24 22.16 -29.33
CA ALA A 11 42.92 21.71 -29.79
C ALA A 11 42.59 20.26 -29.37
N ALA A 12 43.56 19.35 -29.42
CA ALA A 12 43.38 17.97 -28.96
C ALA A 12 43.09 17.86 -27.46
N THR A 13 43.67 18.75 -26.65
CA THR A 13 43.46 18.78 -25.19
C THR A 13 42.06 19.34 -24.84
N GLU A 14 41.63 20.39 -25.56
CA GLU A 14 40.28 20.96 -25.42
C GLU A 14 39.18 19.96 -25.81
N ILE A 15 39.39 19.19 -26.89
CA ILE A 15 38.47 18.11 -27.28
C ILE A 15 38.40 17.01 -26.21
N GLY A 16 39.51 16.69 -25.54
CA GLY A 16 39.53 15.74 -24.43
C GLY A 16 38.66 16.18 -23.24
N TYR A 17 38.67 17.47 -22.90
CA TYR A 17 37.79 18.01 -21.85
C TYR A 17 36.32 17.97 -22.26
N VAL A 18 36.00 18.34 -23.49
CA VAL A 18 34.62 18.26 -24.00
C VAL A 18 34.14 16.79 -23.99
N PHE A 19 34.98 15.86 -24.43
CA PHE A 19 34.62 14.45 -24.47
C PHE A 19 34.40 13.86 -23.07
N THR A 20 35.30 14.13 -22.12
CA THR A 20 35.15 13.66 -20.73
C THR A 20 33.95 14.29 -20.04
N PHE A 21 33.68 15.57 -20.30
CA PHE A 21 32.47 16.23 -19.82
C PHE A 21 31.20 15.58 -20.37
N LEU A 22 31.12 15.37 -21.69
CA LEU A 22 29.97 14.73 -22.32
C LEU A 22 29.78 13.28 -21.85
N LEU A 23 30.88 12.54 -21.68
CA LEU A 23 30.85 11.20 -21.10
C LEU A 23 30.29 11.23 -19.67
N GLY A 24 30.68 12.22 -18.87
CA GLY A 24 30.14 12.44 -17.53
C GLY A 24 28.63 12.74 -17.55
N VAL A 25 28.17 13.60 -18.46
CA VAL A 25 26.74 13.92 -18.62
C VAL A 25 25.94 12.68 -19.03
N VAL A 26 26.46 11.88 -19.97
CA VAL A 26 25.81 10.62 -20.38
C VAL A 26 25.75 9.64 -19.21
N LEU A 27 26.85 9.46 -18.49
CA LEU A 27 26.90 8.54 -17.36
C LEU A 27 25.97 8.97 -16.23
N LEU A 28 25.91 10.28 -15.91
CA LEU A 28 24.98 10.84 -14.94
C LEU A 28 23.53 10.65 -15.37
N SER A 29 23.24 10.80 -16.67
CA SER A 29 21.89 10.61 -17.21
C SER A 29 21.44 9.15 -17.09
N VAL A 30 22.31 8.20 -17.47
CA VAL A 30 22.02 6.76 -17.35
C VAL A 30 21.82 6.38 -15.88
N PHE A 31 22.70 6.87 -14.99
CA PHE A 31 22.57 6.64 -13.56
C PHE A 31 21.25 7.21 -12.99
N GLY A 32 20.84 8.41 -13.43
CA GLY A 32 19.60 9.03 -13.00
C GLY A 32 18.36 8.21 -13.35
N VAL A 33 18.27 7.73 -14.60
CA VAL A 33 17.16 6.86 -15.04
C VAL A 33 17.13 5.55 -14.27
N TRP A 34 18.31 4.94 -14.05
CA TRP A 34 18.41 3.70 -13.29
C TRP A 34 17.99 3.88 -11.83
N ALA A 35 18.46 4.93 -11.16
CA ALA A 35 18.12 5.23 -9.77
C ALA A 35 16.62 5.44 -9.58
N TYR A 36 16.00 6.22 -10.48
CA TYR A 36 14.55 6.42 -10.50
C TYR A 36 13.77 5.10 -10.65
N GLY A 37 14.28 4.20 -11.49
CA GLY A 37 13.69 2.86 -11.68
C GLY A 37 13.69 2.03 -10.38
N ILE A 38 14.78 2.07 -9.62
CA ILE A 38 14.88 1.35 -8.34
C ILE A 38 13.95 1.94 -7.28
N GLU A 39 13.87 3.27 -7.22
CA GLU A 39 12.98 3.95 -6.27
C GLU A 39 11.53 3.57 -6.53
N THR A 40 11.08 3.67 -7.79
CA THR A 40 9.72 3.32 -8.21
C THR A 40 9.40 1.86 -7.89
N ALA A 41 10.27 0.91 -8.29
CA ALA A 41 10.06 -0.51 -8.01
C ALA A 41 10.08 -0.84 -6.51
N THR A 42 10.81 -0.07 -5.71
CA THR A 42 10.79 -0.22 -4.25
C THR A 42 9.48 0.31 -3.69
N ARG A 43 9.05 1.51 -4.06
CA ARG A 43 7.76 2.09 -3.65
C ARG A 43 6.59 1.15 -3.94
N GLU A 44 6.50 0.63 -5.16
CA GLU A 44 5.44 -0.31 -5.56
C GLU A 44 5.44 -1.58 -4.68
N ARG A 45 6.62 -2.16 -4.41
CA ARG A 45 6.73 -3.33 -3.55
C ARG A 45 6.30 -3.04 -2.11
N TRP A 46 6.66 -1.88 -1.58
CA TRP A 46 6.29 -1.49 -0.22
C TRP A 46 4.79 -1.22 -0.10
N ASN A 47 4.16 -0.60 -1.10
CA ASN A 47 2.72 -0.40 -1.15
C ASN A 47 1.98 -1.73 -1.15
N ASN A 48 2.35 -2.66 -2.03
CA ASN A 48 1.76 -3.99 -2.09
C ASN A 48 1.94 -4.77 -0.76
N ALA A 49 3.13 -4.71 -0.17
CA ALA A 49 3.39 -5.38 1.11
C ALA A 49 2.59 -4.77 2.26
N ALA A 50 2.44 -3.44 2.30
CA ALA A 50 1.65 -2.75 3.32
C ALA A 50 0.16 -3.09 3.20
N ILE A 51 -0.38 -3.07 1.98
CA ILE A 51 -1.78 -3.44 1.70
C ILE A 51 -2.02 -4.90 2.08
N GLN A 52 -1.17 -5.83 1.66
CA GLN A 52 -1.32 -7.23 2.01
C GLN A 52 -1.30 -7.44 3.52
N ALA A 53 -0.34 -6.84 4.22
CA ALA A 53 -0.26 -6.96 5.68
C ALA A 53 -1.49 -6.38 6.39
N ASN A 54 -2.06 -5.28 5.87
CA ASN A 54 -3.29 -4.72 6.41
C ASN A 54 -4.49 -5.63 6.16
N LEU A 55 -4.61 -6.23 4.97
CA LEU A 55 -5.65 -7.20 4.68
C LEU A 55 -5.55 -8.45 5.56
N ASP A 56 -4.34 -8.96 5.76
CA ASP A 56 -4.08 -10.10 6.63
C ASP A 56 -4.51 -9.79 8.08
N ASP A 57 -4.16 -8.61 8.60
CA ASP A 57 -4.53 -8.20 9.97
C ASP A 57 -6.06 -8.01 10.13
N VAL A 58 -6.74 -7.44 9.13
CA VAL A 58 -8.20 -7.30 9.16
C VAL A 58 -8.88 -8.68 9.04
N ALA A 59 -8.38 -9.55 8.16
CA ALA A 59 -8.88 -10.91 8.03
C ALA A 59 -8.71 -11.70 9.34
N GLU A 60 -7.57 -11.59 10.02
CA GLU A 60 -7.35 -12.21 11.33
C GLU A 60 -8.32 -11.67 12.40
N ALA A 61 -8.63 -10.38 12.38
CA ALA A 61 -9.62 -9.79 13.28
C ALA A 61 -11.05 -10.28 12.98
N VAL A 62 -11.41 -10.48 11.71
CA VAL A 62 -12.68 -11.11 11.30
C VAL A 62 -12.76 -12.55 11.80
N GLU A 63 -11.70 -13.34 11.64
CA GLU A 63 -11.64 -14.73 12.13
C GLU A 63 -11.76 -14.79 13.66
N ARG A 64 -11.16 -13.84 14.39
CA ARG A 64 -11.34 -13.72 15.85
C ARG A 64 -12.75 -13.31 16.24
N ALA A 65 -13.42 -12.46 15.46
CA ALA A 65 -14.82 -12.13 15.65
C ALA A 65 -15.71 -13.36 15.47
N ASP A 66 -15.40 -14.21 14.48
CA ASP A 66 -16.09 -15.49 14.25
C ASP A 66 -15.84 -16.52 15.36
N ASP A 67 -14.64 -16.56 15.91
CA ASP A 67 -14.34 -17.36 17.10
C ASP A 67 -15.19 -16.90 18.30
N ALA A 68 -15.36 -15.59 18.50
CA ALA A 68 -16.23 -15.03 19.53
C ALA A 68 -17.71 -15.40 19.29
N ALA A 69 -18.19 -15.28 18.05
CA ALA A 69 -19.53 -15.68 17.64
C ALA A 69 -19.83 -17.15 17.94
N ARG A 70 -18.83 -18.02 17.81
CA ARG A 70 -18.95 -19.45 18.11
C ARG A 70 -19.07 -19.75 19.60
N LEU A 71 -18.47 -18.92 20.45
CA LEU A 71 -18.53 -19.07 21.90
C LEU A 71 -19.88 -18.63 22.47
N ASP A 72 -20.38 -17.49 22.03
CA ASP A 72 -21.69 -16.96 22.44
C ASP A 72 -22.29 -16.09 21.31
N PRO A 73 -23.36 -16.55 20.64
CA PRO A 73 -24.02 -15.77 19.58
C PRO A 73 -24.63 -14.44 20.06
N GLY A 74 -24.79 -14.24 21.37
CA GLY A 74 -25.27 -13.00 21.96
C GLY A 74 -24.14 -12.05 22.40
N MET A 75 -22.87 -12.46 22.29
CA MET A 75 -21.74 -11.61 22.61
C MET A 75 -21.54 -10.57 21.50
N ARG A 76 -21.15 -9.37 21.92
CA ARG A 76 -20.66 -8.33 21.01
C ARG A 76 -19.15 -8.27 21.04
N TYR A 77 -18.53 -8.30 19.87
CA TYR A 77 -17.09 -8.19 19.70
C TYR A 77 -16.78 -6.93 18.89
N VAL A 78 -15.79 -6.15 19.34
CA VAL A 78 -15.33 -4.95 18.64
C VAL A 78 -13.82 -4.92 18.74
N GLU A 79 -13.16 -4.86 17.58
CA GLU A 79 -11.72 -4.77 17.48
C GLU A 79 -11.30 -3.63 16.56
N ARG A 80 -10.29 -2.88 17.00
CA ARG A 80 -9.61 -1.88 16.17
C ARG A 80 -8.39 -2.54 15.53
N VAL A 81 -8.34 -2.51 14.21
CA VAL A 81 -7.18 -2.91 13.42
C VAL A 81 -6.48 -1.66 12.93
N ASP A 82 -5.21 -1.49 13.29
CA ASP A 82 -4.39 -0.39 12.80
C ASP A 82 -4.16 -0.54 11.29
N TRP A 83 -4.40 0.52 10.53
CA TRP A 83 -4.15 0.55 9.11
C TRP A 83 -2.77 1.16 8.86
N ARG A 84 -1.83 0.36 8.32
CA ARG A 84 -0.50 0.86 7.96
C ARG A 84 -0.63 1.80 6.75
N PRO A 85 -0.02 3.00 6.80
CA PRO A 85 -0.06 3.91 5.68
C PRO A 85 0.70 3.34 4.48
N SER A 86 0.16 3.55 3.29
CA SER A 86 0.88 3.34 2.02
C SER A 86 1.21 4.68 1.36
N GLU A 87 2.13 4.71 0.39
CA GLU A 87 2.38 5.92 -0.41
C GLU A 87 1.31 6.12 -1.51
N ALA A 88 0.40 5.15 -1.67
CA ALA A 88 -0.68 5.22 -2.63
C ALA A 88 -1.86 6.05 -2.09
N ASP A 89 -2.69 6.56 -3.01
CA ASP A 89 -3.85 7.37 -2.65
C ASP A 89 -4.97 6.49 -2.08
N GLU A 90 -5.14 6.51 -0.75
CA GLU A 90 -6.16 5.69 -0.08
C GLU A 90 -7.60 6.17 -0.34
N THR A 91 -7.80 7.34 -0.96
CA THR A 91 -9.13 7.81 -1.36
C THR A 91 -9.70 7.02 -2.54
N THR A 92 -8.85 6.30 -3.27
CA THR A 92 -9.22 5.43 -4.39
C THR A 92 -9.24 3.95 -4.01
N MET A 93 -9.15 3.62 -2.72
CA MET A 93 -9.15 2.26 -2.20
C MET A 93 -10.45 1.95 -1.46
N THR A 94 -11.12 0.88 -1.88
CA THR A 94 -12.35 0.38 -1.27
C THR A 94 -12.11 -1.03 -0.71
N LEU A 95 -12.31 -1.18 0.59
CA LEU A 95 -12.27 -2.46 1.27
C LEU A 95 -13.68 -3.08 1.24
N VAL A 96 -13.76 -4.34 0.83
CA VAL A 96 -15.02 -5.09 0.71
C VAL A 96 -14.89 -6.40 1.47
N LEU A 97 -15.75 -6.57 2.47
CA LEU A 97 -15.91 -7.81 3.22
C LEU A 97 -17.11 -8.59 2.67
N GLN A 98 -16.84 -9.81 2.24
CA GLN A 98 -17.81 -10.81 1.79
C GLN A 98 -17.71 -12.05 2.68
N GLN A 99 -18.61 -13.01 2.46
CA GLN A 99 -18.71 -14.20 3.32
C GLN A 99 -17.38 -14.96 3.47
N ASP A 100 -16.68 -15.22 2.37
CA ASP A 100 -15.45 -16.01 2.33
C ASP A 100 -14.22 -15.23 1.87
N LEU A 101 -14.35 -13.90 1.71
CA LEU A 101 -13.34 -13.07 1.10
C LEU A 101 -13.30 -11.67 1.69
N LEU A 102 -12.10 -11.19 2.01
CA LEU A 102 -11.80 -9.79 2.19
C LEU A 102 -10.98 -9.32 0.99
N ARG A 103 -11.45 -8.29 0.29
CA ARG A 103 -10.73 -7.73 -0.87
C ARG A 103 -10.58 -6.22 -0.77
N LEU A 104 -9.51 -5.70 -1.34
CA LEU A 104 -9.30 -4.30 -1.60
C LEU A 104 -9.39 -4.05 -3.11
N ASP A 105 -10.28 -3.14 -3.48
CA ASP A 105 -10.42 -2.63 -4.84
C ASP A 105 -9.74 -1.28 -4.94
N HIS A 106 -8.81 -1.15 -5.89
CA HIS A 106 -8.15 0.10 -6.21
C HIS A 106 -8.65 0.63 -7.57
N ALA A 107 -8.91 1.93 -7.67
CA ALA A 107 -9.50 2.51 -8.89
C ALA A 107 -8.71 2.23 -10.18
N THR A 108 -7.39 2.07 -10.10
CA THR A 108 -6.52 1.73 -11.24
C THR A 108 -6.19 0.25 -11.35
N GLY A 109 -6.56 -0.58 -10.37
CA GLY A 109 -6.41 -2.04 -10.35
C GLY A 109 -5.00 -2.58 -10.07
N ASP A 110 -4.00 -1.70 -9.95
CA ASP A 110 -2.58 -2.05 -9.71
C ASP A 110 -2.28 -2.46 -8.26
N LEU A 111 -3.22 -2.20 -7.34
CA LEU A 111 -3.12 -2.52 -5.91
C LEU A 111 -4.27 -3.41 -5.44
N ASP A 112 -5.02 -4.00 -6.37
CA ASP A 112 -6.09 -4.95 -6.05
C ASP A 112 -5.47 -6.15 -5.31
N ALA A 113 -6.03 -6.48 -4.16
CA ALA A 113 -5.54 -7.54 -3.31
C ALA A 113 -6.70 -8.24 -2.60
N GLU A 114 -6.52 -9.52 -2.30
CA GLU A 114 -7.57 -10.34 -1.71
C GLU A 114 -6.99 -11.36 -0.72
N VAL A 115 -7.76 -11.62 0.33
CA VAL A 115 -7.47 -12.62 1.35
C VAL A 115 -8.71 -13.47 1.56
N LEU A 116 -8.55 -14.79 1.42
CA LEU A 116 -9.61 -15.76 1.70
C LEU A 116 -9.80 -15.90 3.21
N LEU A 117 -11.05 -15.91 3.65
CA LEU A 117 -11.42 -16.21 5.02
C LEU A 117 -11.55 -17.73 5.17
N SER A 118 -10.73 -18.29 6.05
CA SER A 118 -10.50 -19.73 6.22
C SER A 118 -11.53 -20.40 7.13
N GLY A 119 -12.09 -19.65 8.08
CA GLY A 119 -13.02 -20.12 9.08
C GLY A 119 -14.36 -19.45 8.93
N LEU A 120 -15.21 -19.93 8.01
CA LEU A 120 -16.61 -19.50 7.95
C LEU A 120 -17.29 -19.79 9.29
N GLY A 121 -17.37 -18.77 10.15
CA GLY A 121 -18.10 -18.82 11.40
C GLY A 121 -19.61 -18.86 11.15
N PRO A 122 -20.41 -18.93 12.23
CA PRO A 122 -21.86 -18.84 12.11
C PRO A 122 -22.33 -17.44 11.69
N ALA A 123 -21.43 -16.44 11.64
CA ALA A 123 -21.77 -15.07 11.31
C ALA A 123 -21.92 -14.84 9.80
N VAL A 124 -22.77 -13.88 9.45
CA VAL A 124 -22.81 -13.32 8.09
C VAL A 124 -21.76 -12.21 8.02
N HIS A 125 -20.97 -12.18 6.94
CA HIS A 125 -19.98 -11.13 6.73
C HIS A 125 -20.50 -10.10 5.73
N GLU A 126 -20.40 -8.83 6.11
CA GLU A 126 -20.78 -7.73 5.21
C GLU A 126 -20.01 -6.45 5.50
N GLY A 127 -19.73 -5.68 4.46
CA GLY A 127 -19.23 -4.33 4.60
C GLY A 127 -18.50 -3.86 3.37
N GLU A 128 -18.67 -2.57 3.07
CA GLU A 128 -17.94 -1.89 2.02
C GLU A 128 -17.58 -0.49 2.54
N LEU A 129 -16.29 -0.16 2.51
CA LEU A 129 -15.81 1.14 2.97
C LEU A 129 -14.69 1.66 2.09
N THR A 130 -14.69 2.96 1.84
CA THR A 130 -13.55 3.65 1.21
C THR A 130 -12.61 4.13 2.30
N LEU A 131 -11.32 3.77 2.22
CA LEU A 131 -10.36 4.01 3.30
C LEU A 131 -10.14 5.50 3.57
N ALA A 132 -10.06 6.31 2.51
CA ALA A 132 -10.03 7.78 2.58
C ALA A 132 -9.01 8.36 3.59
N GLY A 133 -7.84 7.73 3.71
CA GLY A 133 -6.78 8.16 4.63
C GLY A 133 -7.01 7.75 6.09
N THR A 134 -7.78 6.68 6.34
CA THR A 134 -8.01 6.18 7.70
C THR A 134 -6.74 5.58 8.29
N ASN A 135 -6.59 5.72 9.61
CA ASN A 135 -5.52 5.07 10.37
C ASN A 135 -5.97 3.74 10.99
N ALA A 136 -7.23 3.37 10.83
CA ALA A 136 -7.77 2.14 11.37
C ALA A 136 -9.04 1.68 10.66
N VAL A 137 -9.26 0.37 10.70
CA VAL A 137 -10.53 -0.28 10.38
C VAL A 137 -11.03 -0.97 11.64
N TRP A 138 -12.33 -0.91 11.88
CA TRP A 138 -12.99 -1.58 12.98
C TRP A 138 -13.68 -2.83 12.48
N VAL A 139 -13.42 -3.95 13.13
CA VAL A 139 -14.15 -5.21 12.92
C VAL A 139 -15.14 -5.36 14.06
N ILE A 140 -16.40 -5.52 13.72
CA ILE A 140 -17.52 -5.53 14.68
C ILE A 140 -18.34 -6.77 14.42
N TYR A 141 -18.45 -7.64 15.41
CA TYR A 141 -19.48 -8.68 15.44
C TYR A 141 -20.59 -8.30 16.41
N ASP A 142 -21.81 -8.29 15.90
CA ASP A 142 -23.03 -8.02 16.68
C ASP A 142 -24.22 -8.75 16.07
N ALA A 143 -25.02 -9.38 16.91
CA ALA A 143 -26.28 -10.04 16.55
C ALA A 143 -26.21 -11.00 15.35
N GLY A 144 -25.10 -11.73 15.18
CA GLY A 144 -24.94 -12.70 14.08
C GLY A 144 -24.32 -12.15 12.81
N THR A 145 -23.88 -10.90 12.80
CA THR A 145 -23.21 -10.26 11.66
C THR A 145 -21.83 -9.75 12.04
N THR A 146 -20.81 -10.12 11.27
CA THR A 146 -19.46 -9.52 11.33
C THR A 146 -19.34 -8.47 10.23
N SER A 147 -18.96 -7.25 10.60
CA SER A 147 -18.89 -6.10 9.69
C SER A 147 -17.63 -5.28 9.87
N ILE A 148 -17.28 -4.52 8.84
CA ILE A 148 -16.17 -3.55 8.85
C ILE A 148 -16.68 -2.11 8.87
N ALA A 149 -16.01 -1.25 9.62
CA ALA A 149 -16.34 0.17 9.74
C ALA A 149 -15.10 1.07 9.90
N LEU A 150 -15.23 2.36 9.55
CA LEU A 150 -14.16 3.35 9.74
C LEU A 150 -14.14 3.96 11.14
N ILE A 151 -15.27 3.91 11.85
CA ILE A 151 -15.48 4.56 13.14
C ILE A 151 -15.99 3.49 14.10
N PRO A 152 -15.54 3.49 15.37
CA PRO A 152 -16.08 2.55 16.34
C PRO A 152 -17.57 2.79 16.58
N PRO A 153 -18.32 1.77 17.02
CA PRO A 153 -19.69 1.98 17.46
C PRO A 153 -19.79 3.01 18.60
N LEU A 154 -20.79 3.89 18.54
CA LEU A 154 -20.91 5.06 19.42
C LEU A 154 -20.93 4.73 20.93
N ASP A 155 -21.40 3.54 21.29
CA ASP A 155 -21.50 3.08 22.67
C ASP A 155 -20.13 2.66 23.26
N THR A 156 -19.16 2.30 22.42
CA THR A 156 -17.78 2.01 22.83
C THR A 156 -16.97 3.26 23.19
N LEU A 157 -17.45 4.45 22.81
CA LEU A 157 -16.80 5.74 23.08
C LEU A 157 -17.19 6.34 24.44
N SER A 158 -18.14 5.74 25.17
CA SER A 158 -18.66 6.29 26.44
C SER A 158 -17.88 5.86 27.69
N GLY A 159 -16.84 5.05 27.53
CA GLY A 159 -16.01 4.53 28.63
C GLY A 159 -14.56 4.98 28.52
N SER A 160 -14.27 6.24 28.87
CA SER A 160 -12.91 6.73 29.15
C SER A 160 -12.92 7.62 30.39
#